data_AF-A0A7S0LCY1-F1
#
_entry.id   AF-A0A7S0LCY1-F1
#
_cell.length_a   1.000
_cell.length_b   1.000
_cell.length_c   1.000
_cell.angle_alpha   90.00
_cell.angle_beta   90.00
_cell.angle_gamma   90.00
#
_symmetry.space_group_name_H-M   'P 1'
#
loop_
_entity.id
_entity.type
_entity.pdbx_description
1 polymer ?
#
loop_
_entity_poly.entity_id
_entity_poly.type
_entity_poly.pdbx_seq_one_letter_code
_entity_poly.pdbx_strand_id
1 'polypeptide(L)'
;LHDAKGELTTGVSRDAVRVTLGSQNDRQPHRTDRRIDQLWNEELAAAAASGKQLFNGSKFRLRGIRLTDGGEGGSVHIQLGLTGYRDYIGTQRRPEAEREALEADGEADLADPRAHLSNALGCEALLLTSD
;
A
#
# COMPACT_ATOMS: atom_id res chain seq x y z
N LEU A 1 -9.87 -3.91 25.10
CA LEU A 1 -9.02 -4.91 24.42
C LEU A 1 -7.86 -5.18 25.35
N HIS A 2 -7.77 -6.39 25.87
CA HIS A 2 -6.67 -6.79 26.73
C HIS A 2 -5.63 -7.50 25.86
N ASP A 3 -4.36 -7.17 26.03
CA ASP A 3 -3.28 -7.92 25.40
C ASP A 3 -3.16 -9.32 26.03
N ALA A 4 -2.17 -10.11 25.58
CA ALA A 4 -1.89 -11.44 26.14
C ALA A 4 -1.59 -11.46 27.64
N LYS A 5 -1.41 -10.28 28.27
CA LYS A 5 -1.16 -10.10 29.71
C LYS A 5 -2.36 -9.55 30.47
N GLY A 6 -3.50 -9.33 29.82
CA GLY A 6 -4.68 -8.79 30.50
C GLY A 6 -4.67 -7.26 30.62
N GLU A 7 -3.82 -6.54 29.89
CA GLU A 7 -3.70 -5.07 30.01
C GLU A 7 -4.40 -4.34 28.88
N LEU A 8 -5.11 -3.26 29.21
CA LEU A 8 -5.73 -2.35 28.24
C LEU A 8 -4.63 -1.52 27.58
N THR A 9 -4.10 -1.99 26.46
CA THR A 9 -3.14 -1.21 25.68
C THR A 9 -3.91 -0.16 24.88
N THR A 10 -3.69 1.11 25.20
CA THR A 10 -4.09 2.20 24.32
C THR A 10 -3.20 2.11 23.08
N GLY A 11 -3.79 1.92 21.90
CA GLY A 11 -3.04 2.00 20.64
C GLY A 11 -2.37 3.37 20.46
N VAL A 12 -1.62 3.53 19.37
CA VAL A 12 -0.99 4.81 19.04
C VAL A 12 -2.07 5.87 18.80
N SER A 13 -2.04 6.96 19.57
CA SER A 13 -2.97 8.07 19.40
C SER A 13 -2.71 8.80 18.07
N ARG A 14 -3.74 9.42 17.51
CA ARG A 14 -3.60 10.22 16.27
C ARG A 14 -2.53 11.31 16.41
N ASP A 15 -2.42 11.92 17.58
CA ASP A 15 -1.47 13.02 17.84
C ASP A 15 -0.02 12.54 17.87
N ALA A 16 0.20 11.24 18.09
CA ALA A 16 1.50 10.57 18.00
C ALA A 16 1.83 10.09 16.58
N VAL A 17 0.94 10.30 15.60
CA VAL A 17 1.19 9.98 14.19
C VAL A 17 1.71 11.21 13.44
N ARG A 18 2.81 11.02 12.72
CA ARG A 18 3.37 11.99 11.77
C ARG A 18 3.32 11.39 10.37
N VAL A 19 3.04 12.22 9.38
CA VAL A 19 2.94 11.78 7.98
C VAL A 19 3.82 12.68 7.12
N THR A 20 4.61 12.06 6.24
CA THR A 20 5.27 12.78 5.14
C THR A 20 4.71 12.27 3.83
N LEU A 21 3.98 13.13 3.12
CA LEU A 21 3.51 12.88 1.76
C LEU A 21 4.47 13.55 0.77
N GLY A 22 4.90 12.83 -0.26
CA GLY A 22 5.71 13.41 -1.32
C GLY A 22 6.06 12.42 -2.43
N SER A 23 6.38 12.93 -3.62
CA SER A 23 6.62 12.12 -4.82
C SER A 23 7.87 11.24 -4.74
N GLN A 24 8.81 11.56 -3.85
CA GLN A 24 9.95 10.68 -3.53
C GLN A 24 9.51 9.34 -2.93
N ASN A 25 8.27 9.25 -2.46
CA ASN A 25 7.66 8.03 -1.92
C ASN A 25 6.72 7.36 -2.94
N ASP A 26 6.67 7.83 -4.19
CA ASP A 26 5.85 7.21 -5.24
C ASP A 26 6.48 5.90 -5.74
N ARG A 27 5.72 5.14 -6.52
CA ARG A 27 6.20 3.92 -7.18
C ARG A 27 7.29 4.30 -8.19
N GLN A 28 8.40 3.56 -8.17
CA GLN A 28 9.43 3.71 -9.19
C GLN A 28 9.02 2.95 -10.46
N PRO A 29 9.10 3.58 -11.65
CA PRO A 29 8.81 2.91 -12.92
C PRO A 29 9.64 1.65 -13.10
N HIS A 30 9.08 0.64 -13.77
CA HIS A 30 9.78 -0.60 -14.09
C HIS A 30 9.79 -0.84 -15.60
N ARG A 31 10.82 -1.55 -16.11
CA ARG A 31 10.94 -1.88 -17.55
C ARG A 31 9.73 -2.62 -18.13
N THR A 32 8.94 -3.28 -17.27
CA THR A 32 7.70 -3.98 -17.66
C THR A 32 6.42 -3.17 -17.42
N ASP A 33 6.50 -1.85 -17.24
CA ASP A 33 5.32 -1.00 -17.01
C ASP A 33 4.30 -1.05 -18.15
N ARG A 34 4.70 -1.40 -19.39
CA ARG A 34 3.77 -1.71 -20.48
C ARG A 34 2.70 -2.77 -20.11
N ARG A 35 3.02 -3.66 -19.16
CA ARG A 35 2.11 -4.70 -18.66
C ARG A 35 1.02 -4.10 -17.76
N ILE A 36 1.24 -2.95 -17.13
CA ILE A 36 0.20 -2.20 -16.40
C ILE A 36 -0.90 -1.78 -17.38
N ASP A 37 -0.52 -1.22 -18.52
CA ASP A 37 -1.47 -0.78 -19.55
C ASP A 37 -2.29 -1.95 -20.11
N GLN A 38 -1.63 -3.08 -20.38
CA GLN A 38 -2.27 -4.30 -20.88
C GLN A 38 -3.29 -4.84 -19.88
N LEU A 39 -2.89 -5.08 -18.63
CA LEU A 39 -3.77 -5.61 -17.59
C LEU A 39 -4.93 -4.66 -17.28
N TRP A 40 -4.70 -3.35 -17.33
CA TRP A 40 -5.76 -2.36 -17.17
C TRP A 40 -6.80 -2.42 -18.29
N ASN A 41 -6.36 -2.55 -19.54
CA ASN A 41 -7.26 -2.67 -20.70
C ASN A 41 -8.04 -3.99 -20.67
N GLU A 42 -7.39 -5.09 -20.28
CA GLU A 42 -8.05 -6.39 -20.05
C GLU A 42 -9.15 -6.26 -18.98
N GLU A 43 -8.87 -5.62 -17.85
CA GLU A 43 -9.84 -5.41 -16.77
C GLU A 43 -10.99 -4.47 -17.19
N LEU A 44 -10.69 -3.42 -17.97
CA LEU A 44 -11.71 -2.53 -18.54
C LEU A 44 -12.67 -3.29 -19.48
N ALA A 45 -12.13 -4.14 -20.35
CA ALA A 45 -12.93 -4.96 -21.25
C ALA A 45 -13.83 -5.94 -20.47
N ALA A 46 -13.28 -6.59 -19.43
CA ALA A 46 -14.04 -7.50 -18.56
C ALA A 46 -15.14 -6.77 -17.76
N ALA A 47 -14.85 -5.57 -17.25
CA ALA A 47 -15.85 -4.73 -16.58
C ALA A 47 -16.98 -4.35 -17.55
N ALA A 48 -16.65 -3.88 -18.75
CA ALA A 48 -17.62 -3.52 -19.78
C ALA A 48 -18.50 -4.73 -20.17
N ALA A 49 -17.91 -5.91 -20.39
CA ALA A 49 -18.63 -7.13 -20.72
C ALA A 49 -19.60 -7.59 -19.62
N SER A 50 -19.32 -7.24 -18.36
CA SER A 50 -20.18 -7.52 -17.21
C SER A 50 -21.14 -6.39 -16.83
N GLY A 51 -21.21 -5.32 -17.64
CA GLY A 51 -22.07 -4.15 -17.37
C GLY A 51 -21.60 -3.29 -16.21
N LYS A 52 -20.35 -3.46 -15.75
CA LYS A 52 -19.74 -2.69 -14.67
C LYS A 52 -18.95 -1.53 -15.23
N GLN A 53 -18.95 -0.41 -14.50
CA GLN A 53 -18.05 0.71 -14.76
C GLN A 53 -16.80 0.57 -13.91
N LEU A 54 -15.65 0.63 -14.56
CA LEU A 54 -14.35 0.62 -13.92
C LEU A 54 -13.65 1.95 -14.21
N PHE A 55 -13.06 2.56 -13.18
CA PHE A 55 -12.30 3.81 -13.30
C PHE A 55 -11.04 3.74 -12.45
N ASN A 56 -10.03 4.53 -12.82
CA ASN A 56 -8.79 4.63 -12.06
C ASN A 56 -8.93 5.67 -10.94
N GLY A 57 -9.03 5.21 -9.69
CA GLY A 57 -9.06 6.10 -8.52
C GLY A 57 -7.66 6.27 -7.90
N SER A 58 -7.32 7.50 -7.52
CA SER A 58 -6.09 7.81 -6.77
C SER A 58 -6.11 7.17 -5.37
N LYS A 59 -4.94 6.75 -4.90
CA LYS A 59 -4.71 6.14 -3.58
C LYS A 59 -3.41 6.68 -2.98
N PHE A 60 -3.28 6.62 -1.66
CA PHE A 60 -1.99 6.79 -1.02
C PHE A 60 -1.15 5.52 -1.21
N ARG A 61 0.12 5.68 -1.55
CA ARG A 61 1.11 4.59 -1.55
C ARG A 61 1.81 4.57 -0.20
N LEU A 62 1.87 3.42 0.45
CA LEU A 62 2.72 3.24 1.62
C LEU A 62 4.16 2.97 1.18
N ARG A 63 5.08 3.89 1.50
CA ARG A 63 6.54 3.70 1.28
C ARG A 63 7.20 3.01 2.47
N GLY A 64 6.76 3.32 3.68
CA GLY A 64 7.33 2.78 4.90
C GLY A 64 6.73 3.39 6.15
N ILE A 65 6.96 2.70 7.26
CA ILE A 65 6.58 3.12 8.61
C ILE A 65 7.85 3.07 9.47
N ARG A 66 8.09 4.14 10.22
CA ARG A 66 9.17 4.19 11.21
C ARG A 66 8.54 4.37 12.59
N LEU A 67 8.91 3.48 13.50
CA LEU A 67 8.54 3.57 14.90
C LEU A 67 9.68 4.25 15.65
N THR A 68 9.33 5.09 16.61
CA THR A 68 10.29 5.68 17.55
C THR A 68 9.96 5.17 18.93
N ASP A 69 10.90 4.45 19.54
CA ASP A 69 10.78 3.98 20.91
C ASP A 69 10.96 5.16 21.86
N GLY A 70 9.96 5.40 22.70
CA GLY A 70 9.96 6.51 23.63
C GLY A 70 9.00 6.26 24.78
N GLY A 71 9.17 5.18 25.54
CA GLY A 71 8.38 4.90 26.75
C GLY A 71 6.88 5.16 26.58
N GLU A 72 6.28 5.95 27.47
CA GLU A 72 4.85 6.34 27.45
C GLU A 72 4.44 7.26 26.26
N GLY A 73 5.33 7.54 25.31
CA GLY A 73 5.11 8.53 24.23
C GLY A 73 5.68 8.15 22.87
N GLY A 74 5.76 6.84 22.56
CA GLY A 74 6.21 6.37 21.24
C GLY A 74 5.43 7.03 20.08
N SER A 75 6.13 7.38 19.00
CA SER A 75 5.53 8.04 17.84
C SER A 75 5.69 7.20 16.56
N VAL A 76 4.72 7.32 15.66
CA VAL A 76 4.70 6.62 14.38
C VAL A 76 4.87 7.62 13.26
N HIS A 77 5.89 7.43 12.42
CA HIS A 77 6.08 8.21 11.21
C HIS A 77 5.74 7.38 9.98
N ILE A 78 4.71 7.79 9.24
CA ILE A 78 4.25 7.15 8.01
C ILE A 78 4.75 7.94 6.80
N GLN A 79 5.46 7.27 5.90
CA GLN A 79 5.94 7.84 4.65
C GLN A 79 5.00 7.44 3.52
N LEU A 80 4.35 8.43 2.90
CA LEU A 80 3.33 8.25 1.87
C LEU A 80 3.75 8.88 0.53
N GLY A 81 3.39 8.20 -0.54
CA GLY A 81 3.34 8.73 -1.90
C GLY A 81 1.92 8.65 -2.47
N LEU A 82 1.81 8.80 -3.78
CA LEU A 82 0.59 8.62 -4.55
C LEU A 82 0.70 7.41 -5.48
N THR A 83 -0.44 6.78 -5.71
CA THR A 83 -0.62 5.70 -6.69
C THR A 83 -2.07 5.68 -7.15
N GLY A 84 -2.48 4.66 -7.91
CA GLY A 84 -3.86 4.49 -8.37
C GLY A 84 -4.27 3.04 -8.49
N TYR A 85 -5.57 2.82 -8.64
CA TYR A 85 -6.14 1.47 -8.80
C TYR A 85 -5.58 0.73 -10.03
N ARG A 86 -5.26 1.47 -11.10
CA ARG A 86 -4.59 0.94 -12.29
C ARG A 86 -3.22 0.33 -11.97
N ASP A 87 -2.39 1.04 -11.21
CA ASP A 87 -1.07 0.55 -10.81
C ASP A 87 -1.19 -0.66 -9.89
N TYR A 88 -2.20 -0.70 -9.01
CA TYR A 88 -2.48 -1.87 -8.17
C TYR A 88 -2.83 -3.11 -8.99
N ILE A 89 -3.70 -2.99 -10.00
CA ILE A 89 -3.99 -4.07 -10.95
C ILE A 89 -2.72 -4.49 -11.69
N GLY A 90 -1.98 -3.50 -12.17
CA GLY A 90 -0.79 -3.72 -12.97
C GLY A 90 0.45 -4.13 -12.21
N THR A 91 0.43 -4.25 -10.88
CA THR A 91 1.60 -4.65 -10.06
C THR A 91 1.24 -5.70 -9.00
N GLN A 92 0.44 -5.38 -7.97
CA GLN A 92 0.07 -6.34 -6.91
C GLN A 92 -0.78 -7.52 -7.41
N ARG A 93 -1.70 -7.28 -8.36
CA ARG A 93 -2.60 -8.34 -8.86
C ARG A 93 -1.98 -9.20 -9.98
N ARG A 94 -0.70 -9.00 -10.30
CA ARG A 94 0.00 -9.88 -11.24
C ARG A 94 0.11 -11.31 -10.69
N PRO A 95 0.29 -12.32 -11.56
CA PRO A 95 0.70 -13.65 -11.13
C PRO A 95 1.90 -13.57 -10.19
N GLU A 96 1.95 -14.46 -9.21
CA GLU A 96 2.96 -14.44 -8.14
C GLU A 96 4.38 -14.33 -8.67
N ALA A 97 4.78 -15.19 -9.62
CA ALA A 97 6.12 -15.15 -10.21
C ALA A 97 6.46 -13.82 -10.90
N GLU A 98 5.48 -13.16 -11.55
CA GLU A 98 5.70 -11.83 -12.14
C GLU A 98 5.83 -10.75 -11.07
N ARG A 99 5.08 -10.85 -9.97
CA ARG A 99 5.17 -9.93 -8.83
C ARG A 99 6.50 -10.12 -8.09
N GLU A 100 6.92 -11.35 -7.84
CA GLU A 100 8.22 -11.66 -7.21
C GLU A 100 9.39 -11.15 -8.05
N ALA A 101 9.29 -11.20 -9.38
CA ALA A 101 10.30 -10.59 -10.25
C ALA A 101 10.39 -9.06 -10.05
N LEU A 102 9.25 -8.36 -9.90
CA LEU A 102 9.25 -6.92 -9.57
C LEU A 102 9.89 -6.65 -8.20
N GLU A 103 9.64 -7.53 -7.22
CA GLU A 103 10.21 -7.42 -5.88
C GLU A 103 11.72 -7.66 -5.89
N ALA A 104 12.18 -8.68 -6.61
CA ALA A 104 13.60 -9.00 -6.78
C ALA A 104 14.36 -7.88 -7.51
N ASP A 105 13.80 -7.35 -8.60
CA ASP A 105 14.38 -6.22 -9.34
C ASP A 105 14.45 -4.96 -8.43
N GLY A 106 13.40 -4.69 -7.63
CA GLY A 106 13.40 -3.56 -6.69
C GLY A 106 14.41 -3.68 -5.56
N GLU A 107 14.61 -4.89 -5.03
CA GLU A 107 15.67 -5.15 -4.04
C GLU A 107 17.06 -4.93 -4.65
N ALA A 108 17.30 -5.50 -5.84
CA ALA A 108 18.61 -5.45 -6.49
C ALA A 108 19.01 -4.03 -6.93
N ASP A 109 18.08 -3.27 -7.50
CA ASP A 109 18.37 -1.97 -8.12
C ASP A 109 18.19 -0.79 -7.16
N LEU A 110 17.31 -0.94 -6.14
CA LEU A 110 16.84 0.18 -5.31
C LEU A 110 16.89 -0.11 -3.80
N ALA A 111 17.35 -1.30 -3.38
CA ALA A 111 17.31 -1.75 -1.98
C ALA A 111 15.93 -1.60 -1.34
N ASP A 112 14.88 -1.79 -2.14
CA ASP A 112 13.48 -1.73 -1.71
C ASP A 112 12.67 -2.71 -2.56
N PRO A 113 12.27 -3.87 -2.00
CA PRO A 113 11.54 -4.88 -2.76
C PRO A 113 10.13 -4.39 -3.12
N ARG A 114 9.71 -3.26 -2.56
CA ARG A 114 8.41 -2.65 -2.79
C ARG A 114 8.50 -1.46 -3.75
N ALA A 115 9.67 -1.14 -4.29
CA ALA A 115 9.89 0.03 -5.13
C ALA A 115 8.99 0.08 -6.38
N HIS A 116 8.85 -1.06 -7.08
CA HIS A 116 8.08 -1.17 -8.32
C HIS A 116 6.61 -1.50 -8.12
N LEU A 117 6.15 -1.55 -6.87
CA LEU A 117 4.83 -1.97 -6.45
C LEU A 117 3.95 -0.75 -6.05
N SER A 118 2.67 -0.75 -6.45
CA SER A 118 1.72 0.33 -6.09
C SER A 118 1.57 0.52 -4.58
N ASN A 119 1.44 -0.57 -3.81
CA ASN A 119 1.27 -0.60 -2.35
C ASN A 119 0.24 0.42 -1.86
N ALA A 120 -0.92 0.42 -2.53
CA ALA A 120 -2.06 1.23 -2.13
C ALA A 120 -2.42 0.93 -0.66
N LEU A 121 -2.41 1.97 0.17
CA LEU A 121 -2.70 1.87 1.59
C LEU A 121 -4.21 1.68 1.81
N GLY A 122 -4.56 0.61 2.53
CA GLY A 122 -5.91 0.37 3.05
C GLY A 122 -6.05 0.82 4.50
N CYS A 123 -7.31 0.97 4.93
CA CYS A 123 -7.65 1.20 6.33
C CYS A 123 -8.63 0.11 6.77
N GLU A 124 -8.46 -0.39 7.98
CA GLU A 124 -9.32 -1.38 8.60
C GLU A 124 -9.64 -0.95 10.03
N ALA A 125 -10.79 -1.39 10.54
CA ALA A 125 -11.22 -1.12 11.91
C ALA A 125 -11.76 -2.40 12.55
N LEU A 126 -11.29 -2.70 13.76
CA LEU A 126 -11.95 -3.65 14.64
C LEU A 126 -13.06 -2.90 15.40
N LEU A 127 -14.31 -3.15 15.02
CA LEU A 127 -15.48 -2.52 15.63
C LEU A 127 -16.05 -3.45 16.71
N LEU A 128 -16.03 -3.00 17.96
CA LEU A 128 -16.68 -3.69 19.08
C LEU A 128 -18.04 -3.05 19.35
N THR A 129 -19.08 -3.88 19.42
CA THR A 129 -20.41 -3.46 19.85
C THR A 129 -20.50 -3.52 21.39
N SER A 130 -21.54 -2.93 21.95
CA SER A 130 -21.71 -2.79 23.40
C SER A 130 -22.35 -3.99 24.09
N ASP A 131 -22.89 -4.93 23.31
CA ASP A 131 -23.63 -6.11 23.76
C ASP A 131 -22.74 -7.36 23.92
#